data_AF-A0A930V5Z9-F1
#
_entry.id   AF-A0A930V5Z9-F1
#
_cell.length_a   1.000
_cell.length_b   1.000
_cell.length_c   1.000
_cell.angle_alpha   90.00
_cell.angle_beta   90.00
_cell.angle_gamma   90.00
#
_symmetry.space_group_name_H-M   'P 1'
#
loop_
_entity.id
_entity.type
_entity.pdbx_description
1 polymer ?
#
loop_
_entity_poly.entity_id
_entity_poly.type
_entity_poly.pdbx_seq_one_letter_code
_entity_poly.pdbx_strand_id
1 'polypeptide(L)'
;MAMTTSDRSGEDERGDRVKKVLDDATERDDAATRRDAVSDERARVADLEAFTDTTGSYAGQGERREAAHDRADAKRDRESSADDRAALSEGDR
;
A
#
# COMPACT_ATOMS: atom_id res chain seq x y z
N MET A 1 21.93 -14.64 -37.43
CA MET A 1 20.80 -15.24 -36.68
C MET A 1 19.64 -14.28 -36.78
N ALA A 2 18.55 -14.68 -37.44
CA ALA A 2 17.36 -13.86 -37.56
C ALA A 2 16.47 -14.11 -36.33
N MET A 3 16.32 -13.11 -35.46
CA MET A 3 15.30 -13.14 -34.41
C MET A 3 13.93 -13.19 -35.09
N THR A 4 13.26 -14.33 -34.95
CA THR A 4 11.91 -14.56 -35.44
C THR A 4 10.93 -13.62 -34.74
N THR A 5 9.95 -13.10 -35.48
CA THR A 5 8.95 -12.14 -35.00
C THR A 5 8.18 -12.61 -33.76
N SER A 6 8.11 -13.93 -33.51
CA SER A 6 7.54 -14.51 -32.29
C SER A 6 8.32 -14.21 -31.02
N ASP A 7 9.64 -14.00 -31.09
CA ASP A 7 10.47 -13.64 -29.93
C ASP A 7 10.17 -12.22 -29.45
N ARG A 8 10.06 -11.27 -30.40
CA ARG A 8 9.69 -9.87 -30.10
C ARG A 8 8.31 -9.74 -29.46
N SER A 9 7.32 -10.48 -29.97
CA SER A 9 5.97 -10.44 -29.40
C SER A 9 5.95 -10.96 -27.95
N GLY A 10 6.76 -11.98 -27.63
CA GLY A 10 6.90 -12.47 -26.26
C GLY A 10 7.64 -11.50 -25.33
N GLU A 11 8.63 -10.77 -25.84
CA GLU A 11 9.34 -9.71 -25.10
C GLU A 11 8.44 -8.52 -24.79
N ASP A 12 7.62 -8.08 -25.75
CA ASP A 12 6.65 -6.99 -25.57
C ASP A 12 5.58 -7.36 -24.53
N GLU A 13 5.00 -8.56 -24.62
CA GLU A 13 4.02 -9.07 -23.65
C GLU A 13 4.60 -9.26 -22.24
N ARG A 14 5.89 -9.59 -22.13
CA ARG A 14 6.60 -9.63 -20.84
C ARG A 14 6.79 -8.22 -20.30
N GLY A 15 7.27 -7.31 -21.13
CA GLY A 15 7.48 -5.91 -20.77
C GLY A 15 6.22 -5.24 -20.25
N ASP A 16 5.08 -5.47 -20.91
CA ASP A 16 3.80 -4.87 -20.50
C ASP A 16 3.25 -5.50 -19.20
N ARG A 17 3.46 -6.80 -18.99
CA ARG A 17 3.15 -7.44 -17.70
C ARG A 17 4.00 -6.90 -16.56
N VAL A 18 5.30 -6.71 -16.78
CA VAL A 18 6.22 -6.14 -15.78
C VAL A 18 5.83 -4.71 -15.43
N LYS A 19 5.57 -3.85 -16.43
CA LYS A 19 5.09 -2.48 -16.21
C LYS A 19 3.83 -2.47 -15.37
N LYS A 20 2.84 -3.29 -15.72
CA LYS A 20 1.59 -3.37 -14.97
C LYS A 20 1.82 -3.73 -13.50
N VAL A 21 2.66 -4.73 -13.20
CA VAL A 21 2.96 -5.11 -11.81
C VAL A 21 3.62 -3.96 -11.04
N LEU A 22 4.51 -3.21 -11.68
CA LEU A 22 5.16 -2.05 -11.06
C LEU A 22 4.19 -0.88 -10.85
N ASP A 23 3.29 -0.64 -11.79
CA ASP A 23 2.24 0.38 -11.67
C ASP A 23 1.29 0.01 -10.51
N ASP A 24 0.82 -1.25 -10.47
CA ASP A 24 -0.06 -1.76 -9.41
C ASP A 24 0.62 -1.71 -8.02
N ALA A 25 1.94 -1.93 -7.94
CA ALA A 25 2.73 -1.81 -6.71
C ALA A 25 2.87 -0.34 -6.28
N THR A 26 3.05 0.57 -7.23
CA THR A 26 3.12 2.02 -6.96
C THR A 26 1.78 2.54 -6.45
N GLU A 27 0.67 2.15 -7.09
CA GLU A 27 -0.66 2.55 -6.64
C GLU A 27 -0.98 2.08 -5.21
N ARG A 28 -0.55 0.86 -4.85
CA ARG A 28 -0.67 0.35 -3.47
C ARG A 28 0.18 1.13 -2.47
N ASP A 29 1.41 1.48 -2.82
CA ASP A 29 2.29 2.29 -1.96
C ASP A 29 1.68 3.69 -1.72
N ASP A 30 1.06 4.28 -2.74
CA ASP A 30 0.34 5.56 -2.64
C ASP A 30 -0.95 5.43 -1.82
N ALA A 31 -1.70 4.35 -1.99
CA ALA A 31 -2.88 4.08 -1.18
C ALA A 31 -2.52 3.89 0.30
N ALA A 32 -1.46 3.14 0.59
CA ALA A 32 -0.94 2.95 1.95
C ALA A 32 -0.54 4.29 2.59
N THR A 33 0.16 5.15 1.84
CA THR A 33 0.56 6.48 2.32
C THR A 33 -0.64 7.37 2.64
N ARG A 34 -1.66 7.39 1.78
CA ARG A 34 -2.90 8.13 2.05
C ARG A 34 -3.64 7.57 3.25
N ARG A 35 -3.68 6.24 3.41
CA ARG A 35 -4.36 5.59 4.53
C ARG A 35 -3.69 5.97 5.85
N ASP A 36 -2.37 5.88 5.94
CA ASP A 36 -1.61 6.28 7.14
C ASP A 36 -1.88 7.73 7.54
N ALA A 37 -1.90 8.66 6.57
CA ALA A 37 -2.18 10.07 6.83
C ALA A 37 -3.59 10.29 7.42
N VAL A 38 -4.60 9.58 6.91
CA VAL A 38 -5.97 9.65 7.45
C VAL A 38 -6.04 9.06 8.85
N SER A 39 -5.34 7.95 9.09
CA SER A 39 -5.33 7.27 10.39
C SER A 39 -4.65 8.09 11.48
N ASP A 40 -3.55 8.75 11.15
CA ASP A 40 -2.85 9.64 12.08
C ASP A 40 -3.71 10.84 12.46
N GLU A 41 -4.43 11.43 11.50
CA GLU A 41 -5.38 12.50 11.81
C GLU A 41 -6.56 11.99 12.64
N ARG A 42 -7.13 10.82 12.32
CA ARG A 42 -8.21 10.21 13.09
C ARG A 42 -7.78 9.93 14.54
N ALA A 43 -6.59 9.40 14.74
CA ALA A 43 -6.03 9.16 16.08
C ALA A 43 -5.83 10.48 16.84
N ARG A 44 -5.30 11.51 16.17
CA ARG A 44 -5.11 12.84 16.76
C ARG A 44 -6.43 13.48 17.20
N VAL A 45 -7.47 13.41 16.37
CA VAL A 45 -8.80 13.91 16.70
C VAL A 45 -9.36 13.18 17.90
N ALA A 46 -9.28 11.84 17.92
CA ALA A 46 -9.76 11.03 19.03
C ALA A 46 -9.03 11.33 20.35
N ASP A 47 -7.73 11.63 20.30
CA ASP A 47 -6.95 12.04 21.46
C ASP A 47 -7.37 13.44 21.95
N LEU A 48 -7.63 14.38 21.04
CA LEU A 48 -8.10 15.72 21.38
C LEU A 48 -9.50 15.68 22.00
N GLU A 49 -10.43 14.96 21.40
CA GLU A 49 -11.80 14.80 21.90
C GLU A 49 -11.79 14.22 23.31
N ALA A 50 -11.00 13.16 23.53
CA ALA A 50 -10.80 12.56 24.83
C ALA A 50 -10.22 13.53 25.88
N PHE A 51 -9.32 14.43 25.48
CA PHE A 51 -8.76 15.44 26.38
C PHE A 51 -9.79 16.51 26.76
N THR A 52 -10.63 16.91 25.80
CA THR A 52 -11.65 17.96 26.01
C THR A 52 -12.94 17.46 26.64
N ASP A 53 -13.13 16.13 26.71
CA ASP A 53 -14.32 15.55 27.33
C ASP A 53 -14.29 15.71 28.86
N THR A 54 -15.13 16.62 29.34
CA THR A 54 -15.32 16.89 30.78
C THR A 54 -16.31 15.94 31.43
N THR A 55 -17.01 15.11 30.66
CA THR A 55 -18.00 14.14 31.16
C THR A 55 -17.38 12.80 31.54
N GLY A 56 -16.09 12.59 31.23
CA GLY A 56 -15.32 11.39 31.59
C GLY A 56 -15.68 10.15 30.77
N SER A 57 -16.50 10.30 29.72
CA SER A 57 -16.85 9.24 28.79
C SER A 57 -15.85 9.24 27.64
N TYR A 58 -14.70 8.60 27.87
CA TYR A 58 -13.64 8.45 26.87
C TYR A 58 -14.13 7.74 25.60
N ALA A 59 -14.61 8.50 24.61
CA ALA A 59 -15.24 8.01 23.40
C ALA A 59 -14.24 7.53 22.32
N GLY A 60 -13.01 8.06 22.32
CA GLY A 60 -12.01 7.86 21.24
C GLY A 60 -11.41 6.45 21.07
N GLN A 61 -11.94 5.39 21.70
CA GLN A 61 -11.36 4.05 21.59
C GLN A 61 -11.64 3.38 20.23
N GLY A 62 -12.78 3.69 19.61
CA GLY A 62 -13.13 3.13 18.29
C GLY A 62 -12.19 3.65 17.20
N GLU A 63 -11.99 4.95 17.20
CA GLU A 63 -11.21 5.71 16.23
C GLU A 63 -9.72 5.33 16.27
N ARG A 64 -9.16 5.13 17.47
CA ARG A 64 -7.79 4.62 17.63
C ARG A 64 -7.67 3.16 17.18
N ARG A 65 -8.70 2.34 17.41
CA ARG A 65 -8.70 0.95 16.94
C ARG A 65 -8.76 0.90 15.41
N GLU A 66 -9.61 1.72 14.79
CA GLU A 66 -9.67 1.85 13.33
C GLU A 66 -8.34 2.35 12.75
N ALA A 67 -7.73 3.38 13.35
CA ALA A 67 -6.41 3.85 12.94
C ALA A 67 -5.34 2.76 13.04
N ALA A 68 -5.42 1.87 14.03
CA ALA A 68 -4.51 0.73 14.14
C ALA A 68 -4.74 -0.32 13.04
N HIS A 69 -6.00 -0.58 12.67
CA HIS A 69 -6.33 -1.46 11.55
C HIS A 69 -5.83 -0.90 10.22
N ASP A 70 -6.06 0.38 9.99
CA ASP A 70 -5.62 1.08 8.80
C ASP A 70 -4.09 1.00 8.60
N ARG A 71 -3.31 1.21 9.67
CA ARG A 71 -1.84 1.05 9.65
C ARG A 71 -1.42 -0.39 9.34
N ALA A 72 -2.15 -1.38 9.86
CA ALA A 72 -1.87 -2.78 9.59
C ALA A 72 -2.11 -3.11 8.10
N ASP A 73 -3.16 -2.56 7.51
CA ASP A 73 -3.44 -2.73 6.08
C ASP A 73 -2.43 -1.98 5.21
N ALA A 74 -2.03 -0.76 5.60
CA ALA A 74 -0.96 -0.02 4.91
C ALA A 74 0.38 -0.78 4.94
N LYS A 75 0.70 -1.48 6.04
CA LYS A 75 1.88 -2.35 6.12
C LYS A 75 1.79 -3.51 5.13
N ARG A 76 0.64 -4.19 5.06
CA ARG A 76 0.41 -5.31 4.14
C ARG A 76 0.51 -4.88 2.68
N ASP A 77 -0.04 -3.72 2.34
CA ASP A 77 0.03 -3.16 0.99
C ASP A 77 1.49 -2.97 0.57
N ARG A 78 2.33 -2.38 1.45
CA ARG A 78 3.76 -2.17 1.19
C ARG A 78 4.58 -3.46 1.15
N GLU A 79 4.27 -4.44 2.00
CA GLU A 79 4.90 -5.77 1.95
C GLU A 79 4.62 -6.44 0.60
N SER A 80 3.35 -6.44 0.18
CA SER A 80 2.95 -6.97 -1.12
C SER A 80 3.66 -6.25 -2.28
N SER A 81 3.74 -4.91 -2.24
CA SER A 81 4.47 -4.14 -3.27
C SER A 81 5.98 -4.46 -3.28
N ALA A 82 6.57 -4.73 -2.12
CA ALA A 82 7.98 -5.15 -2.02
C ALA A 82 8.18 -6.56 -2.60
N ASP A 83 7.27 -7.49 -2.32
CA ASP A 83 7.29 -8.85 -2.84
C ASP A 83 7.19 -8.87 -4.38
N ASP A 84 6.32 -8.03 -4.96
CA ASP A 84 6.20 -7.89 -6.42
C ASP A 84 7.50 -7.41 -7.07
N ARG A 85 8.14 -6.38 -6.49
CA ARG A 85 9.45 -5.88 -6.95
C ARG A 85 10.54 -6.94 -6.79
N ALA A 86 10.53 -7.70 -5.70
CA ALA A 86 11.50 -8.78 -5.45
C ALA A 86 11.34 -9.93 -6.46
N ALA A 87 10.11 -10.37 -6.72
CA ALA A 87 9.81 -11.43 -7.68
C ALA A 87 10.26 -11.05 -9.10
N LEU A 88 10.07 -9.79 -9.49
CA LEU A 88 10.55 -9.27 -10.77
C LEU A 88 12.09 -9.24 -10.84
N SER A 89 12.76 -8.86 -9.74
CA SER A 89 14.22 -8.84 -9.68
C SER A 89 14.86 -10.23 -9.68
N GLU A 90 14.17 -11.25 -9.18
CA GLU A 90 14.64 -12.63 -9.16
C GLU A 90 14.39 -13.35 -10.50
N GLY A 91 13.31 -13.01 -11.20
CA GLY A 91 12.98 -13.55 -12.53
C GLY A 91 13.75 -12.93 -13.70
N ASP A 92 14.58 -11.91 -13.45
CA ASP A 92 15.48 -11.25 -14.42
C ASP A 92 16.96 -11.72 -14.30
N ARG A 93 17.26 -12.72 -13.47
CA ARG A 93 18.58 -13.39 -13.38
C ARG A 93 18.63 -14.70 -14.17
#